data_AF-A0A0K0E850-F1
#
_entry.id   AF-A0A0K0E850-F1
#
_cell.length_a   1.000
_cell.length_b   1.000
_cell.length_c   1.000
_cell.angle_alpha   90.00
_cell.angle_beta   90.00
_cell.angle_gamma   90.00
#
_symmetry.space_group_name_H-M   'P 1'
#
loop_
_entity.id
_entity.type
_entity.pdbx_description
1 polymer ?
#
loop_
_entity_poly.entity_id
_entity_poly.type
_entity_poly.pdbx_seq_one_letter_code
_entity_poly.pdbx_strand_id
1 'polypeptide(L)'
;MVFRRDFCGLSCVILTYASILYADYVVINWLVLPTFIESLWGTFHILIFNTLIFLSLISHTRTMTADPGIVPIQKNKKVEDKIAEITKKKCSQKLPFNDYYSESEDDSEDYGERISKRQLDDGRIEYKEEFSVCLKCESFRPPRAHHCRICNRCIRKMDHHCPWVNNCIGEFNQKYFLQFLSYIFIISLYSIFIIILSWIYHDENGSTGRYGPFGESAHHAKVLHTIFLSIESVLFGMFVLAVSCDQLQAIFNDETPIEMLQRRGYSRKRNPKTKYQMLEEICGQNIKWYMWLNPLYTNIKRTDIMYYPRESNVSVV
;
A
#
# COMPACT_ATOMS: atom_id res chain seq x y z
N MET A 1 -14.15 8.95 -6.23
CA MET A 1 -13.80 8.30 -4.96
C MET A 1 -14.76 7.14 -4.75
N VAL A 2 -14.29 5.89 -4.77
CA VAL A 2 -15.18 4.75 -4.48
C VAL A 2 -15.14 4.53 -2.98
N PHE A 3 -16.02 5.20 -2.25
CA PHE A 3 -16.13 5.04 -0.80
C PHE A 3 -16.57 3.60 -0.49
N ARG A 4 -15.65 2.80 0.06
CA ARG A 4 -15.92 1.42 0.46
C ARG A 4 -16.49 1.44 1.87
N ARG A 5 -17.72 0.92 2.04
CA ARG A 5 -18.36 0.74 3.35
C ARG A 5 -17.78 -0.50 4.03
N ASP A 6 -16.48 -0.48 4.30
CA ASP A 6 -15.85 -1.43 5.22
C ASP A 6 -15.73 -0.76 6.60
N PHE A 7 -16.42 -1.31 7.58
CA PHE A 7 -16.39 -0.80 8.96
C PHE A 7 -15.01 -0.94 9.60
N CYS A 8 -14.29 -2.01 9.26
CA CYS A 8 -12.93 -2.23 9.73
C CYS A 8 -12.01 -1.14 9.17
N GLY A 9 -12.02 -0.96 7.84
CA GLY A 9 -11.25 0.09 7.17
C GLY A 9 -11.55 1.50 7.69
N LEU A 10 -12.82 1.86 7.92
CA LEU A 10 -13.17 3.18 8.46
C LEU A 10 -12.62 3.38 9.88
N SER A 11 -12.72 2.36 10.73
CA SER A 11 -12.19 2.39 12.09
C SER A 11 -10.66 2.54 12.09
N CYS A 12 -9.96 1.81 11.22
CA CYS A 12 -8.51 1.94 11.06
C CYS A 12 -8.09 3.34 10.60
N VAL A 13 -8.82 3.95 9.65
CA VAL A 13 -8.53 5.33 9.19
C VAL A 13 -8.71 6.34 10.32
N ILE A 14 -9.78 6.22 11.11
CA ILE A 14 -10.02 7.09 12.26
C ILE A 14 -8.88 6.95 13.28
N LEU A 15 -8.47 5.73 13.59
CA LEU A 15 -7.35 5.46 14.50
C LEU A 15 -6.04 6.06 13.97
N THR A 16 -5.74 5.90 12.67
CA THR A 16 -4.54 6.50 12.05
C THR A 16 -4.49 8.01 12.27
N TYR A 17 -5.59 8.72 12.02
CA TYR A 17 -5.61 10.17 12.20
C TYR A 17 -5.62 10.59 13.67
N ALA A 18 -6.30 9.85 14.54
CA ALA A 18 -6.27 10.10 15.97
C ALA A 18 -4.84 9.96 16.54
N SER A 19 -4.12 8.90 16.14
CA SER A 19 -2.70 8.70 16.48
C SER A 19 -1.82 9.86 16.02
N ILE A 20 -1.89 10.22 14.73
CA ILE A 20 -1.09 11.33 14.18
C ILE A 20 -1.36 12.66 14.91
N LEU A 21 -2.62 12.99 15.16
CA LEU A 21 -3.00 14.23 15.86
C LEU A 21 -2.60 14.21 17.34
N TYR A 22 -2.68 13.05 17.99
CA TYR A 22 -2.23 12.90 19.37
C TYR A 22 -0.70 13.05 19.48
N ALA A 23 0.06 12.46 18.55
CA ALA A 23 1.49 12.63 18.48
C ALA A 23 1.89 14.11 18.29
N ASP A 24 1.19 14.83 17.40
CA ASP A 24 1.36 16.28 17.23
C ASP A 24 1.13 17.06 18.52
N TYR A 25 -0.02 16.80 19.15
CA TYR A 25 -0.40 17.45 20.40
C TYR A 25 0.68 17.25 21.49
N VAL A 26 1.16 16.02 21.67
CA VAL A 26 2.19 15.72 22.68
C VAL A 26 3.52 16.36 22.33
N VAL A 27 4.00 16.17 21.10
CA VAL A 27 5.30 16.70 20.67
C VAL A 27 5.34 18.23 20.80
N ILE A 28 4.31 18.94 20.36
CA ILE A 28 4.30 20.40 20.44
C ILE A 28 4.10 20.87 21.88
N ASN A 29 3.03 20.45 22.55
CA ASN A 29 2.59 21.09 23.79
C ASN A 29 3.32 20.58 25.04
N TRP A 30 3.81 19.34 25.04
CA TRP A 30 4.40 18.72 26.22
C TRP A 30 5.92 18.55 26.12
N LEU A 31 6.47 18.56 24.91
CA LEU A 31 7.91 18.37 24.67
C LEU A 31 8.59 19.63 24.14
N VAL A 32 8.18 20.13 22.99
CA VAL A 32 8.92 21.21 22.30
C VAL A 32 8.68 22.57 22.95
N LEU A 33 7.42 22.99 23.14
CA LEU A 33 7.13 24.30 23.74
C LEU A 33 7.69 24.40 25.16
N PRO A 34 7.44 23.45 26.10
CA PRO A 34 7.97 23.59 27.46
C PRO A 34 9.49 23.61 27.56
N THR A 35 10.19 22.96 26.62
CA THR A 35 11.66 22.85 26.66
C THR A 35 12.37 23.94 25.86
N PHE A 36 11.81 24.39 24.74
CA PHE A 36 12.52 25.23 23.77
C PHE A 36 11.80 26.54 23.40
N ILE A 37 10.80 26.99 24.19
CA ILE A 37 10.03 28.22 23.87
C ILE A 37 10.90 29.46 23.68
N GLU A 38 11.96 29.60 24.48
CA GLU A 38 12.88 30.76 24.41
C GLU A 38 13.92 30.65 23.29
N SER A 39 13.87 29.58 22.48
CA SER A 39 14.88 29.29 21.47
C SER A 39 14.28 29.15 20.07
N LEU A 40 15.03 29.60 19.06
CA LEU A 40 14.71 29.33 17.65
C LEU A 40 14.61 27.82 17.34
N TRP A 41 15.25 26.97 18.16
CA TRP A 41 15.14 25.52 18.06
C TRP A 41 13.70 25.03 18.26
N GLY A 42 12.89 25.69 19.10
CA GLY A 42 11.48 25.35 19.29
C GLY A 42 10.70 25.49 17.97
N THR A 43 10.83 26.65 17.32
CA THR A 43 10.22 26.90 15.99
C THR A 43 10.71 25.91 14.95
N PHE A 44 12.01 25.61 14.92
CA PHE A 44 12.59 24.65 13.97
C PHE A 44 11.99 23.24 14.13
N HIS A 45 11.90 22.72 15.35
CA HIS A 45 11.32 21.41 15.62
C HIS A 45 9.83 21.36 15.28
N ILE A 46 9.06 22.41 15.62
CA ILE A 46 7.63 22.52 15.26
C ILE A 46 7.45 22.48 13.74
N LEU A 47 8.24 23.24 12.98
CA LEU A 47 8.14 23.29 11.52
C LEU A 47 8.47 21.95 10.87
N ILE A 48 9.53 21.26 11.31
CA ILE A 48 9.88 19.94 10.78
C ILE A 48 8.78 18.93 11.08
N PHE A 49 8.32 18.86 12.32
CA PHE A 49 7.33 17.87 12.72
C PHE A 49 6.01 18.05 11.97
N ASN A 50 5.51 19.29 11.89
CA ASN A 50 4.30 19.61 11.15
C ASN A 50 4.45 19.36 9.64
N THR A 51 5.63 19.59 9.07
CA THR A 51 5.88 19.27 7.66
C THR A 51 5.79 17.77 7.41
N LEU A 52 6.39 16.96 8.29
CA LEU A 52 6.30 15.50 8.20
C LEU A 52 4.86 15.01 8.33
N ILE A 53 4.11 15.56 9.30
CA ILE A 53 2.68 15.26 9.48
C ILE A 53 1.90 15.60 8.21
N PHE A 54 2.07 16.81 7.68
CA PHE A 54 1.39 17.25 6.46
C PHE A 54 1.69 16.31 5.28
N LEU A 55 2.95 15.93 5.08
CA LEU A 55 3.35 14.98 4.04
C LEU A 55 2.72 13.60 4.26
N SER A 56 2.68 13.11 5.50
CA SER A 56 2.04 11.84 5.85
C SER A 56 0.53 11.86 5.57
N LEU A 57 -0.17 12.94 5.92
CA LEU A 57 -1.62 13.10 5.74
C LEU A 57 -1.99 13.17 4.25
N ILE A 58 -1.22 13.90 3.44
CA ILE A 58 -1.42 13.94 1.99
C ILE A 58 -1.15 12.57 1.37
N SER A 59 -0.04 11.92 1.75
CA SER A 59 0.31 10.59 1.22
C SER A 59 -0.77 9.56 1.56
N HIS A 60 -1.26 9.58 2.79
CA HIS A 60 -2.37 8.73 3.24
C HIS A 60 -3.64 9.00 2.44
N THR A 61 -4.07 10.26 2.39
CA THR A 61 -5.29 10.68 1.66
C THR A 61 -5.21 10.27 0.18
N ARG A 62 -4.05 10.41 -0.45
CA ARG A 62 -3.86 9.99 -1.85
C ARG A 62 -3.92 8.47 -2.00
N THR A 63 -3.33 7.72 -1.07
CA THR A 63 -3.42 6.26 -1.08
C THR A 63 -4.87 5.77 -0.95
N MET A 64 -5.65 6.40 -0.07
CA MET A 64 -7.07 6.10 0.13
C MET A 64 -7.92 6.42 -1.10
N THR A 65 -7.64 7.54 -1.77
CA THR A 65 -8.55 8.13 -2.77
C THR A 65 -8.15 7.86 -4.21
N ALA A 66 -6.87 7.51 -4.47
CA ALA A 66 -6.39 7.12 -5.78
C ALA A 66 -7.03 5.80 -6.23
N ASP A 67 -7.24 5.69 -7.54
CA ASP A 67 -7.56 4.41 -8.16
C ASP A 67 -6.37 3.46 -7.94
N PRO A 68 -6.57 2.28 -7.33
CA PRO A 68 -5.49 1.30 -7.16
C PRO A 68 -5.10 0.57 -8.46
N GLY A 69 -5.82 0.81 -9.56
CA GLY A 69 -5.69 0.07 -10.81
C GLY A 69 -6.88 -0.87 -11.03
N ILE A 70 -8.10 -0.39 -10.80
CA ILE A 70 -9.33 -1.15 -11.08
C ILE A 70 -9.35 -1.53 -12.56
N VAL A 71 -9.61 -2.81 -12.84
CA VAL A 71 -9.78 -3.32 -14.20
C VAL A 71 -11.19 -2.96 -14.70
N PRO A 72 -11.32 -2.20 -15.81
CA PRO A 72 -12.60 -2.00 -16.48
C PRO A 72 -13.32 -3.32 -16.78
N ILE A 73 -14.61 -3.38 -16.49
CA ILE A 73 -15.44 -4.53 -16.86
C ILE A 73 -15.77 -4.42 -18.35
N GLN A 74 -15.39 -5.44 -19.11
CA GLN A 74 -15.77 -5.58 -20.50
C GLN A 74 -16.60 -6.85 -20.66
N LYS A 75 -17.91 -6.67 -20.85
CA LYS A 75 -18.79 -7.77 -21.25
C LYS A 75 -18.81 -7.85 -22.77
N ASN A 76 -18.42 -9.00 -23.30
CA ASN A 76 -18.55 -9.31 -24.72
C ASN A 76 -18.75 -10.81 -24.88
N LYS A 77 -19.20 -11.22 -26.07
CA LYS A 77 -19.52 -12.62 -26.38
C LYS A 77 -18.34 -13.57 -26.14
N LYS A 78 -17.10 -13.14 -26.40
CA LYS A 78 -15.89 -13.95 -26.12
C LYS A 78 -15.70 -14.22 -24.63
N VAL A 79 -16.01 -13.26 -23.76
CA VAL A 79 -15.99 -13.48 -22.31
C VAL A 79 -17.04 -14.50 -21.93
N GLU A 80 -18.27 -14.35 -22.42
CA GLU A 80 -19.38 -15.27 -22.13
C GLU A 80 -19.07 -16.70 -22.59
N ASP A 81 -18.57 -16.86 -23.82
CA ASP A 81 -18.16 -18.15 -24.38
C ASP A 81 -17.07 -18.81 -23.52
N LYS A 82 -16.07 -18.03 -23.09
CA LYS A 82 -14.99 -18.53 -22.23
C LYS A 82 -15.49 -18.87 -20.82
N ILE A 83 -16.42 -18.11 -20.26
CA ILE A 83 -17.09 -18.43 -18.98
C ILE A 83 -17.87 -19.74 -19.11
N ALA A 84 -18.64 -19.91 -20.19
CA ALA A 84 -19.39 -21.13 -20.45
C ALA A 84 -18.47 -22.35 -20.58
N GLU A 85 -17.35 -22.21 -21.28
CA GLU A 85 -16.33 -23.26 -21.41
C GLU A 85 -15.76 -23.68 -20.04
N ILE A 86 -15.35 -22.70 -19.22
CA ILE A 86 -14.82 -22.94 -17.86
C ILE A 86 -15.88 -23.62 -16.98
N THR A 87 -17.11 -23.14 -17.02
CA THR A 87 -18.22 -23.67 -16.22
C THR A 87 -18.56 -25.10 -16.62
N LYS A 88 -18.54 -25.41 -17.91
CA LYS A 88 -18.74 -26.79 -18.43
C LYS A 88 -17.63 -27.72 -17.95
N LYS A 89 -16.36 -27.30 -18.02
CA LYS A 89 -15.21 -28.08 -17.52
C LYS A 89 -15.35 -28.42 -16.04
N LYS A 90 -15.77 -27.47 -15.20
CA LYS A 90 -16.03 -27.70 -13.76
C LYS A 90 -17.11 -28.75 -13.52
N CYS A 91 -18.19 -28.72 -14.29
CA CYS A 91 -19.26 -29.72 -14.16
C CYS A 91 -18.80 -31.14 -14.53
N SER A 92 -17.95 -31.27 -15.55
CA SER A 92 -17.40 -32.57 -15.97
C SER A 92 -16.28 -33.10 -15.07
N GLN A 93 -15.67 -32.26 -14.22
CA GLN A 93 -14.62 -32.66 -13.26
C GLN A 93 -15.13 -33.00 -11.85
N LYS A 94 -16.45 -33.07 -11.62
CA LYS A 94 -16.99 -33.53 -10.34
C LYS A 94 -16.65 -35.02 -10.10
N LEU A 95 -15.48 -35.25 -9.50
CA LEU A 95 -15.09 -36.45 -8.77
C LEU A 95 -15.97 -36.61 -7.52
N PRO A 96 -16.17 -37.84 -7.01
CA PRO A 96 -17.27 -38.15 -6.12
C PRO A 96 -17.09 -37.55 -4.72
N PHE A 97 -18.15 -36.89 -4.26
CA PHE A 97 -18.64 -36.73 -2.89
C PHE A 97 -17.67 -37.11 -1.74
N ASN A 98 -16.67 -36.27 -1.47
CA ASN A 98 -16.08 -36.12 -0.14
C ASN A 98 -15.22 -34.83 -0.09
N ASP A 99 -15.87 -33.67 0.06
CA ASP A 99 -15.25 -32.43 0.57
C ASP A 99 -16.32 -31.35 0.82
N TYR A 100 -17.42 -31.73 1.49
CA TYR A 100 -18.52 -30.83 1.83
C TYR A 100 -18.23 -29.92 3.06
N TYR A 101 -16.97 -29.83 3.49
CA TYR A 101 -16.53 -28.96 4.58
C TYR A 101 -15.21 -28.24 4.24
N SER A 102 -15.21 -27.40 3.21
CA SER A 102 -14.38 -26.19 3.19
C SER A 102 -14.99 -25.14 2.25
N GLU A 103 -15.95 -24.38 2.78
CA GLU A 103 -16.29 -23.07 2.21
C GLU A 103 -15.12 -22.10 2.50
N SER A 104 -14.03 -22.24 1.76
CA SER A 104 -13.12 -21.12 1.51
C SER A 104 -13.52 -20.46 0.20
N GLU A 105 -14.56 -19.61 0.28
CA GLU A 105 -15.08 -18.78 -0.83
C GLU A 105 -14.09 -17.75 -1.43
N ASP A 106 -12.80 -17.85 -1.11
CA ASP A 106 -11.80 -16.82 -1.43
C ASP A 106 -10.92 -17.11 -2.63
N ASP A 107 -10.86 -18.35 -3.13
CA ASP A 107 -10.12 -18.66 -4.35
C ASP A 107 -11.05 -19.23 -5.41
N SER A 108 -11.65 -18.34 -6.20
CA SER A 108 -12.20 -18.75 -7.49
C SER A 108 -11.03 -19.21 -8.37
N GLU A 109 -10.73 -20.49 -8.22
CA GLU A 109 -9.96 -21.40 -9.05
C GLU A 109 -9.47 -20.79 -10.35
N ASP A 110 -8.18 -20.51 -10.33
CA ASP A 110 -7.34 -20.26 -11.48
C ASP A 110 -7.17 -21.53 -12.32
N TYR A 111 -8.20 -21.88 -13.07
CA TYR A 111 -8.12 -22.97 -14.06
C TYR A 111 -7.90 -22.38 -15.45
N GLY A 112 -6.67 -22.51 -15.94
CA GLY A 112 -6.33 -22.25 -17.34
C GLY A 112 -4.89 -21.81 -17.51
N GLU A 113 -4.01 -22.77 -17.83
CA GLU A 113 -2.73 -22.64 -18.52
C GLU A 113 -2.29 -21.19 -18.80
N ARG A 114 -1.64 -20.56 -17.81
CA ARG A 114 -1.44 -19.09 -17.75
C ARG A 114 -0.50 -18.50 -18.80
N ILE A 115 0.13 -19.35 -19.61
CA ILE A 115 1.28 -18.93 -20.40
C ILE A 115 1.30 -19.70 -21.72
N SER A 116 0.95 -19.01 -22.81
CA SER A 116 1.22 -19.56 -24.13
C SER A 116 2.72 -19.50 -24.40
N LYS A 117 3.27 -20.64 -24.83
CA LYS A 117 4.64 -20.75 -25.33
C LYS A 117 4.60 -20.46 -26.82
N ARG A 118 5.33 -19.44 -27.26
CA ARG A 118 5.60 -19.20 -28.67
C ARG A 118 7.08 -19.43 -28.92
N GLN A 119 7.44 -20.39 -29.77
CA GLN A 119 8.80 -20.48 -30.27
C GLN A 119 9.03 -19.35 -31.26
N LEU A 120 10.04 -18.54 -30.99
CA LEU A 120 10.57 -17.53 -31.92
C LEU A 120 11.48 -18.22 -32.94
N ASP A 121 11.66 -17.60 -34.11
CA ASP A 121 12.45 -18.13 -35.22
C ASP A 121 13.92 -18.41 -34.86
N ASP A 122 14.45 -17.78 -33.80
CA ASP A 122 15.80 -18.01 -33.27
C ASP A 122 15.89 -19.15 -32.24
N GLY A 123 14.82 -19.93 -32.08
CA GLY A 123 14.73 -21.06 -31.15
C GLY A 123 14.43 -20.68 -29.71
N ARG A 124 14.32 -19.38 -29.36
CA ARG A 124 13.91 -18.97 -28.01
C ARG A 124 12.42 -19.18 -27.81
N ILE A 125 12.04 -19.69 -26.63
CA ILE A 125 10.64 -19.81 -26.22
C ILE A 125 10.25 -18.50 -25.52
N GLU A 126 9.37 -17.74 -26.15
CA GLU A 126 8.68 -16.60 -25.55
C GLU A 126 7.47 -17.11 -24.77
N TYR A 127 7.43 -16.75 -23.48
CA TYR A 127 6.35 -17.08 -22.58
C TYR A 127 5.44 -15.85 -22.46
N LYS A 128 4.24 -15.92 -23.03
CA LYS A 128 3.30 -14.79 -23.02
C LYS A 128 2.26 -14.99 -21.93
N GLU A 129 2.23 -14.09 -20.95
CA GLU A 129 1.19 -14.12 -19.92
C GLU A 129 -0.18 -13.84 -20.56
N GLU A 130 -1.10 -14.78 -20.40
CA GLU A 130 -2.42 -14.68 -21.03
C GLU A 130 -3.46 -14.02 -20.12
N PHE A 131 -4.47 -13.42 -20.76
CA PHE A 131 -5.66 -12.95 -20.06
C PHE A 131 -6.46 -14.13 -19.53
N SER A 132 -6.69 -14.11 -18.21
CA SER A 132 -7.62 -15.01 -17.54
C SER A 132 -9.03 -14.41 -17.54
N VAL A 133 -10.01 -15.12 -16.97
CA VAL A 133 -11.37 -14.61 -16.79
C VAL A 133 -11.68 -14.56 -15.30
N CYS A 134 -12.28 -13.47 -14.85
CA CYS A 134 -12.83 -13.39 -13.50
C CYS A 134 -14.33 -13.67 -13.56
N LEU A 135 -14.77 -14.76 -12.92
CA LEU A 135 -16.18 -15.14 -12.84
C LEU A 135 -17.00 -14.12 -12.04
N LYS A 136 -16.47 -13.60 -10.93
CA LYS A 136 -17.13 -12.59 -10.09
C LYS A 136 -17.36 -11.26 -10.83
N CYS A 137 -16.43 -10.87 -11.71
CA CYS A 137 -16.56 -9.65 -12.51
C CYS A 137 -17.20 -9.89 -13.89
N GLU A 138 -17.34 -11.15 -14.31
CA GLU A 138 -17.74 -11.55 -15.67
C GLU A 138 -16.95 -10.79 -16.76
N SER A 139 -15.63 -10.74 -16.61
CA SER A 139 -14.75 -9.95 -17.48
C SER A 139 -13.41 -10.63 -17.65
N PHE A 140 -12.72 -10.32 -18.75
CA PHE A 140 -11.30 -10.63 -18.87
C PHE A 140 -10.51 -9.97 -17.75
N ARG A 141 -9.65 -10.76 -17.12
CA ARG A 141 -8.73 -10.39 -16.06
C ARG A 141 -7.32 -10.40 -16.64
N PRO A 142 -6.68 -9.23 -16.74
CA PRO A 142 -5.32 -9.14 -17.26
C PRO A 142 -4.30 -9.92 -16.44
N PRO A 143 -3.12 -10.20 -17.00
CA PRO A 143 -1.99 -10.72 -16.24
C PRO A 143 -1.71 -9.90 -14.98
N ARG A 144 -1.32 -10.57 -13.89
CA ARG A 144 -1.02 -9.97 -12.58
C ARG A 144 -2.21 -9.27 -11.88
N ALA A 145 -3.40 -9.30 -12.46
CA ALA A 145 -4.59 -8.76 -11.81
C ALA A 145 -5.28 -9.82 -10.96
N HIS A 146 -5.77 -9.42 -9.79
CA HIS A 146 -6.48 -10.30 -8.86
C HIS A 146 -7.81 -9.68 -8.42
N HIS A 147 -8.81 -10.52 -8.14
CA HIS A 147 -10.12 -10.05 -7.67
C HIS A 147 -10.07 -9.84 -6.16
N CYS A 148 -10.31 -8.62 -5.70
CA CYS A 148 -10.46 -8.35 -4.29
C CYS A 148 -11.95 -8.45 -3.91
N ARG A 149 -12.27 -9.36 -2.98
CA ARG A 149 -13.64 -9.54 -2.46
C ARG A 149 -14.19 -8.28 -1.81
N ILE A 150 -13.36 -7.56 -1.04
CA ILE A 150 -13.75 -6.33 -0.32
C ILE A 150 -14.00 -5.18 -1.31
N CYS A 151 -13.10 -4.96 -2.27
CA CYS A 151 -13.28 -3.95 -3.32
C CYS A 151 -14.35 -4.36 -4.38
N ASN A 152 -14.74 -5.65 -4.42
CA ASN A 152 -15.62 -6.29 -5.42
C ASN A 152 -15.24 -5.96 -6.88
N ARG A 153 -13.94 -5.94 -7.16
CA ARG A 153 -13.35 -5.61 -8.45
C ARG A 153 -12.00 -6.31 -8.60
N CYS A 154 -11.59 -6.55 -9.85
CA CYS A 154 -10.22 -6.91 -10.16
C CYS A 154 -9.31 -5.68 -10.09
N ILE A 155 -8.17 -5.83 -9.44
CA ILE A 155 -7.14 -4.80 -9.27
C ILE A 155 -5.86 -5.26 -9.97
N ARG A 156 -5.25 -4.38 -10.76
CA ARG A 156 -4.00 -4.63 -11.46
C ARG A 156 -2.81 -4.65 -10.51
N LYS A 157 -1.90 -5.61 -10.72
CA LYS A 157 -0.75 -5.87 -9.84
C LYS A 157 -1.15 -5.75 -8.37
N MET A 158 -2.24 -6.44 -8.02
CA MET A 158 -2.80 -6.37 -6.68
C MET A 158 -1.76 -6.86 -5.69
N ASP A 159 -1.47 -6.03 -4.69
CA ASP A 159 -0.61 -6.40 -3.58
C ASP A 159 -1.47 -6.98 -2.45
N HIS A 160 -2.32 -6.14 -1.84
CA HIS A 160 -3.28 -6.54 -0.82
C HIS A 160 -4.44 -5.53 -0.71
N HIS A 161 -5.48 -5.88 0.06
CA HIS A 161 -6.44 -4.90 0.55
C HIS A 161 -5.99 -4.41 1.92
N CYS A 162 -5.81 -3.09 2.08
CA CYS A 162 -5.26 -2.53 3.30
C CYS A 162 -6.36 -1.81 4.10
N PRO A 163 -6.75 -2.33 5.28
CA PRO A 163 -7.75 -1.68 6.14
C PRO A 163 -7.31 -0.27 6.56
N TRP A 164 -6.02 -0.07 6.83
CA TRP A 164 -5.49 1.21 7.32
C TRP A 164 -5.70 2.39 6.37
N VAL A 165 -5.81 2.12 5.07
CA VAL A 165 -6.10 3.14 4.05
C VAL A 165 -7.50 2.95 3.43
N ASN A 166 -8.30 2.01 3.95
CA ASN A 166 -9.62 1.63 3.43
C ASN A 166 -9.67 1.50 1.89
N ASN A 167 -8.62 0.92 1.30
CA ASN A 167 -8.48 0.79 -0.15
C ASN A 167 -7.58 -0.41 -0.50
N CYS A 168 -7.75 -0.91 -1.72
CA CYS A 168 -6.80 -1.88 -2.29
C CYS A 168 -5.46 -1.18 -2.58
N ILE A 169 -4.33 -1.87 -2.38
CA ILE A 169 -3.01 -1.43 -2.84
C ILE A 169 -2.70 -2.16 -4.15
N GLY A 170 -2.41 -1.39 -5.20
CA GLY A 170 -2.09 -1.91 -6.52
C GLY A 170 -1.24 -0.93 -7.31
N GLU A 171 -1.15 -1.17 -8.61
CA GLU A 171 -0.19 -0.50 -9.51
C GLU A 171 -0.19 1.04 -9.41
N PHE A 172 -1.36 1.67 -9.27
CA PHE A 172 -1.49 3.13 -9.40
C PHE A 172 -1.45 3.90 -8.07
N ASN A 173 -1.51 3.22 -6.93
CA ASN A 173 -1.44 3.86 -5.62
C ASN A 173 -0.28 3.35 -4.74
N GLN A 174 0.47 2.33 -5.18
CA GLN A 174 1.62 1.79 -4.44
C GLN A 174 2.66 2.86 -4.08
N LYS A 175 2.91 3.83 -4.97
CA LYS A 175 3.80 4.96 -4.68
C LYS A 175 3.38 5.73 -3.41
N TYR A 176 2.10 6.13 -3.34
CA TYR A 176 1.61 6.94 -2.22
C TYR A 176 1.62 6.12 -0.92
N PHE A 177 1.39 4.81 -1.02
CA PHE A 177 1.48 3.89 0.11
C PHE A 177 2.91 3.84 0.67
N LEU A 178 3.92 3.69 -0.19
CA LEU A 178 5.33 3.72 0.22
C LEU A 178 5.73 5.06 0.86
N GLN A 179 5.26 6.18 0.30
CA GLN A 179 5.48 7.51 0.87
C GLN A 179 4.86 7.61 2.27
N PHE A 180 3.60 7.19 2.43
CA PHE A 180 2.91 7.18 3.71
C PHE A 180 3.69 6.38 4.76
N LEU A 181 4.08 5.13 4.45
CA LEU A 181 4.85 4.29 5.37
C LEU A 181 6.19 4.95 5.76
N SER A 182 6.90 5.52 4.77
CA SER A 182 8.18 6.18 5.01
C SER A 182 8.03 7.40 5.93
N TYR A 183 6.98 8.21 5.72
CA TYR A 183 6.73 9.39 6.56
C TYR A 183 6.33 9.02 7.98
N ILE A 184 5.49 8.01 8.18
CA ILE A 184 5.14 7.53 9.53
C ILE A 184 6.37 6.96 10.24
N PHE A 185 7.24 6.24 9.54
CA PHE A 185 8.50 5.75 10.11
C PHE A 185 9.41 6.91 10.56
N ILE A 186 9.58 7.93 9.71
CA ILE A 186 10.39 9.12 10.05
C ILE A 186 9.77 9.89 11.22
N ILE A 187 8.44 10.07 11.26
CA ILE A 187 7.73 10.70 12.38
C ILE A 187 7.96 9.92 13.68
N SER A 188 7.92 8.59 13.62
CA SER A 188 8.14 7.73 14.80
C SER A 188 9.56 7.88 15.35
N LEU A 189 10.57 7.85 14.48
CA LEU A 189 11.97 8.08 14.88
C LEU A 189 12.18 9.50 15.41
N TYR A 190 11.59 10.51 14.75
CA TYR A 190 11.71 11.90 15.16
C TYR A 190 11.02 12.15 16.51
N SER A 191 9.89 11.50 16.78
CA SER A 191 9.20 11.58 18.07
C SER A 191 10.08 11.05 19.20
N ILE A 192 10.73 9.89 19.01
CA ILE A 192 11.70 9.34 19.97
C ILE A 192 12.88 10.31 20.17
N PHE A 193 13.40 10.89 19.08
CA PHE A 193 14.48 11.87 19.15
C PHE A 193 14.09 13.12 19.95
N ILE A 194 12.90 13.68 19.71
CA ILE A 194 12.39 14.85 20.46
C ILE A 194 12.11 14.51 21.92
N ILE A 195 11.60 13.31 22.22
CA ILE A 195 11.48 12.83 23.60
C ILE A 195 12.84 12.89 24.30
N ILE A 196 13.88 12.27 23.71
CA ILE A 196 15.22 12.24 24.30
C ILE A 196 15.76 13.66 24.51
N LEU A 197 15.67 14.52 23.48
CA LEU A 197 16.12 15.92 23.59
C LEU A 197 15.34 16.70 24.65
N SER A 198 14.02 16.54 24.74
CA SER A 198 13.19 17.25 25.71
C SER A 198 13.57 16.92 27.15
N TRP A 199 13.98 15.67 27.41
CA TRP A 199 14.45 15.23 28.71
C TRP A 199 15.90 15.63 29.02
N ILE A 200 16.79 15.66 28.02
CA ILE A 200 18.16 16.16 28.19
C ILE A 200 18.18 17.63 28.60
N TYR A 201 17.31 18.45 27.99
CA TYR A 201 17.19 19.87 28.27
C TYR A 201 16.05 20.20 29.24
N HIS A 202 15.62 19.23 30.07
CA HIS A 202 14.53 19.45 31.01
C HIS A 202 14.93 20.44 32.11
N ASP A 203 14.13 21.49 32.30
CA ASP A 203 14.26 22.44 33.42
C ASP A 203 13.23 22.11 34.50
N GLU A 204 13.71 21.77 35.70
CA GLU A 204 12.89 21.47 36.88
C GLU A 204 12.09 22.69 37.38
N ASN A 205 12.50 23.91 37.03
CA ASN A 205 11.75 25.14 37.31
C ASN A 205 10.91 25.61 36.12
N GLY A 206 11.01 24.93 34.96
CA GLY A 206 10.24 25.22 33.76
C GLY A 206 8.76 24.88 33.93
N SER A 207 7.92 25.23 32.93
CA SER A 207 6.46 25.04 33.00
C SER A 207 6.02 23.60 33.29
N THR A 208 6.80 22.60 32.86
CA THR A 208 6.54 21.17 33.11
C THR A 208 7.49 20.53 34.13
N GLY A 209 8.33 21.31 34.82
CA GLY A 209 9.24 20.83 35.86
C GLY A 209 8.54 20.70 37.22
N ARG A 210 9.11 19.94 38.17
CA ARG A 210 8.47 19.69 39.47
C ARG A 210 8.29 20.94 40.33
N TYR A 211 9.23 21.88 40.22
CA TYR A 211 9.22 23.16 40.93
C TYR A 211 8.69 24.30 40.05
N GLY A 212 8.12 23.97 38.91
CA GLY A 212 7.54 24.92 37.97
C GLY A 212 6.25 25.58 38.44
N PRO A 213 5.77 26.61 37.72
CA PRO A 213 4.58 27.38 38.09
C PRO A 213 3.28 26.57 38.13
N PHE A 214 3.22 25.45 37.40
CA PHE A 214 2.07 24.55 37.37
C PHE A 214 2.22 23.33 38.31
N GLY A 215 3.33 23.28 39.06
CA GLY A 215 3.62 22.25 40.06
C GLY A 215 3.70 20.82 39.52
N GLU A 216 3.63 19.86 40.45
CA GLU A 216 3.81 18.44 40.17
C GLU A 216 2.79 17.86 39.17
N SER A 217 1.58 18.43 39.06
CA SER A 217 0.56 17.95 38.12
C SER A 217 1.02 18.06 36.66
N ALA A 218 1.67 19.16 36.29
CA ALA A 218 2.17 19.34 34.92
C ALA A 218 3.35 18.41 34.62
N HIS A 219 4.24 18.21 35.61
CA HIS A 219 5.32 17.23 35.51
C HIS A 219 4.78 15.80 35.32
N HIS A 220 3.80 15.37 36.12
CA HIS A 220 3.18 14.05 35.97
C HIS A 220 2.49 13.88 34.62
N ALA A 221 1.80 14.91 34.12
CA ALA A 221 1.19 14.87 32.79
C ALA A 221 2.25 14.76 31.67
N LYS A 222 3.35 15.52 31.73
CA LYS A 222 4.47 15.39 30.79
C LYS A 222 5.07 13.99 30.78
N VAL A 223 5.28 13.39 31.95
CA VAL A 223 5.76 12.00 32.09
C VAL A 223 4.78 11.03 31.42
N LEU A 224 3.49 11.13 31.72
CA LEU A 224 2.47 10.23 31.17
C LEU A 224 2.37 10.35 29.64
N HIS A 225 2.33 11.57 29.11
CA HIS A 225 2.30 11.80 27.67
C HIS A 225 3.58 11.29 26.98
N THR A 226 4.75 11.45 27.60
CA THR A 226 6.00 10.88 27.10
C THR A 226 5.90 9.35 27.01
N ILE A 227 5.39 8.68 28.05
CA ILE A 227 5.25 7.22 28.06
C ILE A 227 4.33 6.75 26.93
N PHE A 228 3.14 7.35 26.80
CA PHE A 228 2.20 6.95 25.75
C PHE A 228 2.75 7.22 24.35
N LEU A 229 3.38 8.38 24.12
CA LEU A 229 3.98 8.68 22.82
C LEU A 229 5.16 7.75 22.51
N SER A 230 5.95 7.33 23.50
CA SER A 230 7.04 6.36 23.30
C SER A 230 6.51 5.00 22.88
N ILE A 231 5.45 4.52 23.53
CA ILE A 231 4.78 3.26 23.19
C ILE A 231 4.22 3.34 21.77
N GLU A 232 3.50 4.41 21.44
CA GLU A 232 2.95 4.65 20.11
C GLU A 232 4.04 4.67 19.04
N SER A 233 5.11 5.45 19.26
CA SER A 233 6.21 5.61 18.30
C SER A 233 6.94 4.30 18.04
N VAL A 234 7.16 3.48 19.08
CA VAL A 234 7.82 2.18 18.92
C VAL A 234 6.89 1.17 18.24
N LEU A 235 5.63 1.06 18.66
CA LEU A 235 4.69 0.08 18.11
C LEU A 235 4.39 0.36 16.63
N PHE A 236 3.98 1.59 16.30
CA PHE A 236 3.70 1.95 14.92
C PHE A 236 4.98 2.02 14.09
N GLY A 237 6.08 2.54 14.63
CA GLY A 237 7.37 2.60 13.96
C GLY A 237 7.86 1.21 13.53
N MET A 238 7.78 0.22 14.41
CA MET A 238 8.14 -1.17 14.09
C MET A 238 7.18 -1.81 13.08
N PHE A 239 5.88 -1.58 13.23
CA PHE A 239 4.88 -2.10 12.29
C PHE A 239 5.09 -1.56 10.88
N VAL A 240 5.23 -0.24 10.71
CA VAL A 240 5.44 0.35 9.38
C VAL A 240 6.80 0.00 8.80
N LEU A 241 7.82 -0.23 9.63
CA LEU A 241 9.12 -0.72 9.17
C LEU A 241 9.00 -2.12 8.56
N ALA A 242 8.32 -3.04 9.24
CA ALA A 242 8.10 -4.39 8.73
C ALA A 242 7.35 -4.37 7.40
N VAL A 243 6.23 -3.63 7.32
CA VAL A 243 5.46 -3.49 6.08
C VAL A 243 6.30 -2.83 4.98
N SER A 244 7.14 -1.83 5.32
CA SER A 244 8.04 -1.19 4.35
C SER A 244 9.06 -2.17 3.78
N CYS A 245 9.64 -3.03 4.62
CA CYS A 245 10.56 -4.08 4.18
C CYS A 245 9.88 -5.06 3.22
N ASP A 246 8.66 -5.51 3.55
CA ASP A 246 7.88 -6.41 2.70
C ASP A 246 7.57 -5.78 1.34
N GLN A 247 7.12 -4.52 1.32
CA GLN A 247 6.84 -3.79 0.09
C GLN A 247 8.11 -3.61 -0.75
N LEU A 248 9.23 -3.21 -0.14
CA LEU A 248 10.49 -3.04 -0.86
C LEU A 248 11.00 -4.38 -1.42
N GLN A 249 10.84 -5.48 -0.68
CA GLN A 249 11.19 -6.81 -1.16
C GLN A 249 10.32 -7.23 -2.35
N ALA A 250 9.01 -7.02 -2.29
CA ALA A 250 8.09 -7.27 -3.40
C ALA A 250 8.51 -6.50 -4.67
N ILE A 251 8.89 -5.22 -4.49
CA ILE A 251 9.36 -4.35 -5.58
C ILE A 251 10.68 -4.85 -6.16
N PHE A 252 11.66 -5.15 -5.30
CA PHE A 252 12.99 -5.59 -5.73
C PHE A 252 12.99 -6.98 -6.36
N ASN A 253 12.00 -7.81 -6.05
CA ASN A 253 11.81 -9.09 -6.70
C ASN A 253 10.91 -9.00 -7.95
N ASP A 254 10.28 -7.85 -8.21
CA ASP A 254 9.21 -7.67 -9.20
C ASP A 254 8.13 -8.75 -9.07
N GLU A 255 7.70 -8.99 -7.83
CA GLU A 255 6.65 -9.94 -7.45
C GLU A 255 5.76 -9.39 -6.35
N THR A 256 4.46 -9.41 -6.57
CA THR A 256 3.52 -9.18 -5.47
C THR A 256 3.48 -10.40 -4.54
N PRO A 257 3.08 -10.24 -3.26
CA PRO A 257 2.89 -11.38 -2.35
C PRO A 257 1.96 -12.46 -2.92
N ILE A 258 0.92 -12.06 -3.66
CA ILE A 258 0.00 -12.99 -4.33
C ILE A 258 0.72 -13.81 -5.41
N GLU A 259 1.59 -13.16 -6.21
CA GLU A 259 2.39 -13.82 -7.23
C GLU A 259 3.38 -14.80 -6.60
N MET A 260 4.00 -14.43 -5.48
CA MET A 260 4.91 -15.29 -4.73
C MET A 260 4.20 -16.55 -4.23
N LEU A 261 3.00 -16.43 -3.68
CA LEU A 261 2.20 -17.58 -3.20
C LEU A 261 1.73 -18.48 -4.36
N GLN A 262 1.51 -17.92 -5.54
CA GLN A 262 1.04 -18.67 -6.71
C GLN A 262 2.17 -19.32 -7.52
N ARG A 263 3.44 -19.18 -7.12
CA ARG A 263 4.57 -19.86 -7.78
C ARG A 263 4.51 -21.38 -7.56
N ARG A 264 3.66 -22.07 -8.32
CA ARG A 264 3.68 -23.54 -8.48
C ARG A 264 4.77 -23.94 -9.49
N GLY A 265 6.04 -23.70 -9.15
CA GLY A 265 7.20 -24.20 -9.90
C GLY A 265 7.52 -23.45 -11.21
N TYR A 266 6.85 -22.34 -11.52
CA TYR A 266 7.16 -21.53 -12.70
C TYR A 266 8.12 -20.39 -12.37
N SER A 267 9.29 -20.35 -13.02
CA SER A 267 10.25 -19.25 -12.94
C SER A 267 10.09 -18.32 -14.13
N ARG A 268 9.59 -17.10 -13.89
CA ARG A 268 9.41 -16.07 -14.92
C ARG A 268 10.78 -15.59 -15.39
N LYS A 269 11.04 -15.69 -16.70
CA LYS A 269 12.27 -15.13 -17.30
C LYS A 269 12.17 -13.61 -17.27
N ARG A 270 12.92 -12.97 -16.37
CA ARG A 270 12.94 -11.52 -16.18
C ARG A 270 14.15 -10.91 -16.87
N ASN A 271 13.95 -9.74 -17.46
CA ASN A 271 15.09 -8.89 -17.80
C ASN A 271 15.72 -8.40 -16.49
N PRO A 272 17.06 -8.48 -16.35
CA PRO A 272 17.72 -7.95 -15.17
C PRO A 272 17.47 -6.44 -15.12
N LYS A 273 16.75 -5.99 -14.09
CA LYS A 273 16.57 -4.57 -13.77
C LYS A 273 17.37 -4.25 -12.52
N THR A 274 17.92 -3.04 -12.46
CA THR A 274 18.54 -2.56 -11.23
C THR A 274 17.45 -2.20 -10.19
N LYS A 275 17.80 -2.22 -8.90
CA LYS A 275 16.89 -1.77 -7.83
C LYS A 275 16.37 -0.35 -8.07
N TYR A 276 17.21 0.52 -8.64
CA TYR A 276 16.82 1.87 -9.01
C TYR A 276 15.75 1.87 -10.11
N GLN A 277 15.92 1.08 -11.18
CA GLN A 277 14.94 0.97 -12.25
C GLN A 277 13.58 0.43 -11.76
N MET A 278 13.60 -0.50 -10.81
CA MET A 278 12.37 -1.04 -10.21
C MET A 278 11.64 0.03 -9.38
N LEU A 279 12.37 0.81 -8.57
CA LEU A 279 11.79 1.95 -7.86
C LEU A 279 11.30 3.04 -8.82
N GLU A 280 12.04 3.29 -9.89
CA GLU A 280 11.71 4.28 -10.91
C GLU A 280 10.39 3.93 -11.63
N GLU A 281 10.11 2.65 -11.85
CA GLU A 281 8.83 2.19 -12.41
C GLU A 281 7.62 2.53 -11.54
N ILE A 282 7.78 2.63 -10.22
CA ILE A 282 6.71 2.90 -9.26
C ILE A 282 6.66 4.38 -8.88
N CYS A 283 7.80 4.94 -8.50
CA CYS A 283 7.89 6.30 -7.97
C CYS A 283 7.87 7.37 -9.09
N GLY A 284 8.29 6.97 -10.29
CA GLY A 284 8.18 7.75 -11.51
C GLY A 284 9.46 7.80 -12.33
N GLN A 285 9.30 7.62 -13.64
CA GLN A 285 10.39 7.66 -14.62
C GLN A 285 10.76 9.06 -15.08
N ASN A 286 12.04 9.22 -15.41
CA ASN A 286 12.61 10.45 -15.96
C ASN A 286 12.43 11.69 -15.08
N ILE A 287 12.30 11.49 -13.77
CA ILE A 287 12.29 12.55 -12.76
C ILE A 287 13.43 12.35 -11.77
N LYS A 288 13.82 13.44 -11.12
CA LYS A 288 14.84 13.38 -10.08
C LYS A 288 14.30 12.64 -8.85
N TRP A 289 15.14 11.82 -8.23
CA TRP A 289 14.76 10.94 -7.12
C TRP A 289 14.08 11.67 -5.95
N TYR A 290 14.45 12.91 -5.64
CA TYR A 290 13.83 13.66 -4.53
C TYR A 290 12.36 14.02 -4.81
N MET A 291 11.94 14.07 -6.08
CA MET A 291 10.52 14.23 -6.44
C MET A 291 9.70 12.97 -6.16
N TRP A 292 10.35 11.83 -5.92
CA TRP A 292 9.68 10.62 -5.45
C TRP A 292 9.12 10.78 -4.06
N LEU A 293 9.68 11.68 -3.24
CA LEU A 293 9.15 11.98 -1.92
C LEU A 293 7.92 12.88 -2.01
N ASN A 294 7.83 13.77 -3.00
CA ASN A 294 6.69 14.68 -3.10
C ASN A 294 5.39 13.91 -3.40
N PRO A 295 4.42 13.87 -2.46
CA PRO A 295 3.17 13.17 -2.68
C PRO A 295 2.26 13.88 -3.67
N LEU A 296 2.52 15.15 -4.00
CA LEU A 296 1.75 15.90 -4.99
C LEU A 296 2.00 15.41 -6.43
N TYR A 297 3.18 14.83 -6.69
CA TYR A 297 3.56 14.38 -8.03
C TYR A 297 2.89 13.04 -8.42
N THR A 298 2.01 13.08 -9.41
CA THR A 298 1.44 11.91 -10.09
C THR A 298 2.34 11.44 -11.23
N ASN A 299 2.76 10.17 -11.24
CA ASN A 299 3.26 9.53 -12.45
C ASN A 299 2.19 8.55 -12.96
N ILE A 300 1.25 9.03 -13.78
CA ILE A 300 0.34 8.15 -14.52
C ILE A 300 0.91 8.09 -15.93
N LYS A 301 1.48 6.95 -16.33
CA LYS A 301 1.99 6.83 -17.69
C LYS A 301 0.84 6.58 -18.64
N ARG A 302 0.92 7.18 -19.83
CA ARG A 302 0.01 6.91 -20.95
C ARG A 302 0.01 5.43 -21.39
N THR A 303 1.04 4.66 -21.03
CA THR A 303 1.16 3.22 -21.29
C THR A 303 0.29 2.36 -20.37
N ASP A 304 -0.32 2.95 -19.34
CA ASP A 304 -1.17 2.23 -18.40
C ASP A 304 -2.57 1.95 -18.97
N ILE A 305 -2.86 2.42 -20.19
CA ILE A 305 -4.02 1.99 -20.97
C ILE A 305 -3.73 0.57 -21.47
N MET A 306 -4.26 -0.42 -20.76
CA MET A 306 -4.25 -1.80 -21.22
C MET A 306 -5.06 -1.90 -22.51
N TYR A 307 -4.41 -2.29 -23.60
CA TYR A 307 -5.11 -2.67 -24.82
C TYR A 307 -5.76 -4.02 -24.57
N TYR A 308 -7.05 -3.99 -24.23
CA TYR A 308 -7.87 -5.18 -24.27
C TYR A 308 -7.80 -5.78 -25.68
N PRO A 309 -7.80 -7.11 -25.81
CA PRO A 309 -7.88 -7.74 -27.12
C PRO A 309 -9.12 -7.21 -27.85
N ARG A 310 -8.92 -6.27 -28.79
CA ARG A 310 -9.98 -5.79 -29.70
C ARG A 310 -10.39 -6.94 -30.60
N GLU A 311 -11.54 -6.82 -31.25
CA GLU A 311 -12.10 -7.79 -32.21
C GLU A 311 -11.22 -8.09 -33.45
N SER A 312 -9.92 -7.77 -33.44
CA SER A 312 -8.98 -8.13 -34.50
C SER A 312 -8.57 -9.60 -34.42
N ASN A 313 -9.51 -10.48 -34.79
CA ASN A 313 -9.29 -11.81 -35.35
C ASN A 313 -10.56 -12.27 -36.12
N VAL A 314 -11.25 -11.33 -36.78
CA VAL A 314 -12.13 -11.68 -37.89
C VAL A 314 -11.41 -11.25 -39.15
N SER A 315 -10.69 -12.20 -39.76
CA SER A 315 -10.41 -12.15 -41.18
C SER A 315 -11.76 -12.17 -41.90
N VAL A 316 -12.26 -10.98 -42.23
CA VAL A 316 -13.18 -10.79 -43.35
C VAL A 316 -12.29 -10.56 -44.56
N VAL A 317 -11.80 -11.63 -45.16
CA VAL A 317 -11.38 -11.68 -46.57
C VAL A 317 -11.82 -13.02 -47.12
#